data_AF-A0A1N7B9V6-F1
#
_entry.id   AF-A0A1N7B9V6-F1
#
_cell.length_a   1.000
_cell.length_b   1.000
_cell.length_c   1.000
_cell.angle_alpha   90.00
_cell.angle_beta   90.00
_cell.angle_gamma   90.00
#
_symmetry.space_group_name_H-M   'P 1'
#
loop_
_entity.id
_entity.type
_entity.pdbx_description
1 polymer ?
#
loop_
_entity_poly.entity_id
_entity_poly.type
_entity_poly.pdbx_seq_one_letter_code
_entity_poly.pdbx_strand_id
1 'polypeptide(L)'
;MKKSLLYLVLLLSVISCTNYYTVRLQEDTPLYYSSDSSKSVTTIPKDTEVFLSSKAGKKNYSKLKWGNYYGWAYKPSYTAYSDYSKTSSYSSPSVRSSSSYSSQSNSGGSVHVKGYTRKDGTYVRPHTRSAPRRR
;
A
#
# COMPACT_ATOMS: atom_id res chain seq x y z
N MET A 1 26.03 25.11 28.18
CA MET A 1 25.84 24.15 27.06
C MET A 1 24.69 23.16 27.30
N LYS A 2 24.50 22.63 28.52
CA LYS A 2 23.43 21.66 28.85
C LYS A 2 21.99 22.16 28.59
N LYS A 3 21.72 23.46 28.81
CA LYS A 3 20.41 24.08 28.55
C LYS A 3 20.07 24.16 27.06
N SER A 4 21.07 24.38 26.19
CA SER A 4 20.88 24.41 24.73
C SER A 4 20.52 23.02 24.17
N LEU A 5 21.11 21.97 24.77
CA LEU A 5 20.83 20.58 24.41
C LEU A 5 19.40 20.17 24.78
N LEU A 6 18.85 20.68 25.90
CA LEU A 6 17.44 20.51 26.27
C LEU A 6 16.49 21.18 25.26
N TYR A 7 16.80 22.40 24.80
CA TYR A 7 15.98 23.07 23.78
C TYR A 7 16.01 22.34 22.44
N LEU A 8 17.15 21.76 22.06
CA LEU A 8 17.28 20.97 20.83
C LEU A 8 16.49 19.64 20.91
N VAL A 9 16.50 18.96 22.06
CA VAL A 9 15.68 17.76 22.30
C VAL A 9 14.18 18.09 22.30
N LEU A 10 13.78 19.24 22.87
CA LEU A 10 12.40 19.73 22.82
C LEU A 10 11.95 20.01 21.37
N LEU A 11 12.81 20.67 20.58
CA LEU A 11 12.54 21.01 19.17
C LEU A 11 12.42 19.78 18.26
N LEU A 12 13.19 18.72 18.52
CA LEU A 12 13.12 17.48 17.75
C LEU A 12 11.89 16.63 18.10
N SER A 13 11.29 16.82 19.28
CA SER A 13 10.11 16.03 19.71
C SER A 13 8.78 16.47 19.06
N VAL A 14 8.71 17.68 18.50
CA VAL A 14 7.51 18.20 17.83
C VAL A 14 7.40 17.81 16.36
N ILE A 15 8.44 17.23 15.75
CA ILE A 15 8.44 16.81 14.34
C ILE A 15 7.92 15.36 14.23
N SER A 16 6.67 15.13 14.66
CA SER A 16 6.02 13.85 14.40
C SER A 16 5.43 13.84 12.98
N CYS A 17 6.27 13.53 12.00
CA CYS A 17 5.80 13.33 10.62
C CYS A 17 4.85 12.12 10.57
N THR A 18 3.58 12.36 10.27
CA THR A 18 2.66 11.28 9.89
C THR A 18 2.74 11.13 8.38
N ASN A 19 3.20 9.96 7.91
CA ASN A 19 3.20 9.68 6.48
C ASN A 19 1.78 9.34 6.03
N TYR A 20 1.42 9.79 4.83
CA TYR A 20 0.13 9.49 4.22
C TYR A 20 0.36 8.80 2.88
N TYR A 21 -0.55 7.92 2.50
CA TYR A 21 -0.56 7.26 1.20
C TYR A 21 -1.96 7.32 0.59
N THR A 22 -2.01 7.27 -0.74
CA THR A 22 -3.25 7.34 -1.51
C THR A 22 -3.95 5.99 -1.52
N VAL A 23 -5.24 6.00 -1.21
CA VAL A 23 -6.12 4.83 -1.28
C VAL A 23 -7.46 5.22 -1.89
N ARG A 24 -8.17 4.26 -2.47
CA ARG A 24 -9.53 4.45 -2.95
C ARG A 24 -10.52 3.78 -2.01
N LEU A 25 -11.51 4.52 -1.53
CA LEU A 25 -12.55 3.99 -0.64
C LEU A 25 -13.51 3.06 -1.38
N GLN A 26 -13.93 1.99 -0.71
CA GLN A 26 -14.85 0.98 -1.28
C GLN A 26 -16.29 1.13 -0.79
N GLU A 27 -16.53 2.05 0.14
CA GLU A 27 -17.83 2.34 0.75
C GLU A 27 -17.91 3.81 1.19
N ASP A 28 -19.14 4.29 1.39
CA ASP A 28 -19.38 5.61 1.96
C ASP A 28 -18.86 5.65 3.41
N THR A 29 -17.86 6.49 3.65
CA THR A 29 -17.10 6.47 4.90
C THR A 29 -17.38 7.73 5.71
N PRO A 30 -18.05 7.62 6.88
CA PRO A 30 -18.24 8.76 7.77
C PRO A 30 -16.91 9.15 8.43
N LEU A 31 -16.64 10.46 8.43
CA LEU A 31 -15.45 11.07 8.99
C LEU A 31 -15.79 11.76 10.31
N TYR A 32 -15.06 11.45 11.37
CA TYR A 32 -15.27 11.98 12.73
C TYR A 32 -14.13 12.90 13.15
N TYR A 33 -14.42 13.88 14.02
CA TYR A 33 -13.39 14.77 14.56
C TYR A 33 -12.39 14.03 15.48
N SER A 34 -12.88 13.02 16.20
CA SER A 34 -12.11 12.20 17.14
C SER A 34 -12.61 10.75 17.13
N SER A 35 -11.78 9.81 17.58
CA SER A 35 -12.14 8.38 17.71
C SER A 35 -13.29 8.11 18.69
N ASP A 36 -13.60 9.06 19.57
CA ASP A 36 -14.63 8.93 20.60
C ASP A 36 -15.88 9.78 20.30
N SER A 37 -15.91 10.47 19.14
CA SER A 37 -17.04 11.32 18.76
C SER A 37 -18.15 10.51 18.11
N SER A 38 -19.40 10.72 18.53
CA SER A 38 -20.60 10.12 17.91
C SER A 38 -21.08 10.88 16.66
N LYS A 39 -20.63 12.12 16.46
CA LYS A 39 -21.10 12.99 15.37
C LYS A 39 -20.06 13.02 14.23
N SER A 40 -20.47 12.58 13.04
CA SER A 40 -19.66 12.70 11.84
C SER A 40 -19.62 14.15 11.34
N VAL A 41 -18.45 14.59 10.90
CA VAL A 41 -18.19 15.88 10.25
C VAL A 41 -18.75 15.88 8.82
N THR A 42 -18.48 14.80 8.09
CA THR A 42 -18.92 14.59 6.71
C THR A 42 -18.90 13.10 6.37
N THR A 43 -19.52 12.73 5.27
CA THR A 43 -19.42 11.38 4.69
C THR A 43 -18.70 11.48 3.37
N ILE A 44 -17.58 10.76 3.27
CA ILE A 44 -16.80 10.69 2.03
C ILE A 44 -17.43 9.60 1.16
N PRO A 45 -17.86 9.91 -0.07
CA PRO A 45 -18.52 8.91 -0.91
C PRO A 45 -17.56 7.80 -1.34
N LYS A 46 -18.12 6.64 -1.66
CA LYS A 46 -17.41 5.51 -2.27
C LYS A 46 -16.63 5.93 -3.53
N ASP A 47 -15.59 5.16 -3.85
CA ASP A 47 -14.74 5.30 -5.05
C ASP A 47 -13.94 6.61 -5.11
N THR A 48 -13.91 7.34 -4.00
CA THR A 48 -13.07 8.54 -3.83
C THR A 48 -11.65 8.18 -3.43
N GLU A 49 -10.70 8.94 -3.98
CA GLU A 49 -9.30 8.87 -3.58
C GLU A 49 -9.06 9.76 -2.37
N VAL A 50 -8.46 9.18 -1.33
CA VAL A 50 -8.18 9.84 -0.06
C VAL A 50 -6.77 9.53 0.40
N PHE A 51 -6.25 10.38 1.28
CA PHE A 51 -4.96 10.16 1.92
C PHE A 51 -5.16 9.47 3.28
N LEU A 52 -4.68 8.24 3.39
CA LEU A 52 -4.71 7.45 4.60
C LEU A 52 -3.37 7.55 5.35
N SER A 53 -3.44 7.80 6.65
CA SER A 53 -2.26 7.82 7.52
C SER A 53 -1.64 6.43 7.66
N SER A 54 -0.33 6.34 7.51
CA SER A 54 0.45 5.11 7.78
C SER A 54 0.52 4.76 9.26
N LYS A 55 0.33 5.75 10.14
CA LYS A 55 0.30 5.55 11.59
C LYS A 55 -0.98 4.82 11.96
N ALA A 56 -0.84 3.68 12.62
CA ALA A 56 -1.95 2.95 13.22
C ALA A 56 -2.73 3.88 14.17
N GLY A 57 -4.05 3.96 13.97
CA GLY A 57 -4.90 4.72 14.88
C GLY A 57 -5.33 3.91 16.09
N LYS A 58 -6.15 4.53 16.95
CA LYS A 58 -6.68 3.91 18.16
C LYS A 58 -7.95 3.12 17.84
N LYS A 59 -8.16 1.96 18.49
CA LYS A 59 -9.45 1.24 18.51
C LYS A 59 -10.11 1.05 17.13
N ASN A 60 -9.31 0.68 16.13
CA ASN A 60 -9.73 0.47 14.73
C ASN A 60 -10.10 1.73 13.94
N TYR A 61 -9.79 2.92 14.45
CA TYR A 61 -9.90 4.14 13.67
C TYR A 61 -8.64 4.37 12.85
N SER A 62 -8.83 4.93 11.67
CA SER A 62 -7.78 5.34 10.74
C SER A 62 -7.92 6.82 10.43
N LYS A 63 -6.81 7.54 10.34
CA LYS A 63 -6.84 8.97 10.02
C LYS A 63 -6.89 9.17 8.51
N LEU A 64 -7.91 9.88 8.03
CA LEU A 64 -8.10 10.20 6.62
C LEU A 64 -8.00 11.71 6.38
N LYS A 65 -7.54 12.08 5.19
CA LYS A 65 -7.63 13.44 4.64
C LYS A 65 -8.24 13.41 3.25
N TRP A 66 -9.20 14.28 3.01
CA TRP A 66 -9.92 14.42 1.75
C TRP A 66 -10.31 15.87 1.53
N GLY A 67 -9.67 16.54 0.55
CA GLY A 67 -9.80 17.98 0.37
C GLY A 67 -9.50 18.74 1.67
N ASN A 68 -10.45 19.55 2.11
CA ASN A 68 -10.35 20.33 3.35
C ASN A 68 -10.77 19.54 4.60
N TYR A 69 -11.26 18.31 4.44
CA TYR A 69 -11.70 17.46 5.53
C TYR A 69 -10.57 16.58 6.03
N TYR A 70 -10.38 16.54 7.34
CA TYR A 70 -9.45 15.65 8.00
C TYR A 70 -10.09 15.09 9.27
N GLY A 71 -9.84 13.83 9.57
CA GLY A 71 -10.49 13.20 10.72
C GLY A 71 -10.22 11.71 10.81
N TRP A 72 -11.05 11.04 11.60
CA TRP A 72 -10.97 9.62 11.88
C TRP A 72 -12.12 8.89 11.20
N ALA A 73 -11.82 7.76 10.57
CA ALA A 73 -12.81 6.84 10.04
C ALA A 73 -12.70 5.51 10.78
N TYR A 74 -13.83 4.91 11.14
CA TYR A 74 -13.85 3.61 11.80
C TYR A 74 -13.74 2.51 10.75
N LYS A 75 -12.67 1.70 10.83
CA LYS A 75 -12.43 0.54 9.94
C LYS A 75 -12.79 0.80 8.46
N PRO A 76 -12.27 1.87 7.84
CA PRO A 76 -12.65 2.20 6.46
C PRO A 76 -12.25 1.05 5.52
N SER A 77 -13.16 0.64 4.65
CA SER A 77 -12.85 -0.28 3.55
C SER A 77 -12.20 0.49 2.39
N TYR A 78 -11.01 0.08 1.97
CA TYR A 78 -10.26 0.73 0.90
C TYR A 78 -9.40 -0.26 0.11
N THR A 79 -9.06 0.13 -1.11
CA THR A 79 -8.04 -0.52 -1.93
C THR A 79 -6.80 0.34 -1.99
N ALA A 80 -5.64 -0.27 -1.72
CA ALA A 80 -4.36 0.42 -1.86
C ALA A 80 -4.09 0.74 -3.34
N TYR A 81 -3.33 1.79 -3.59
CA TYR A 81 -2.93 2.21 -4.94
C TYR A 81 -2.34 1.06 -5.78
N SER A 82 -1.56 0.17 -5.17
CA SER A 82 -0.98 -1.01 -5.82
C SER A 82 -1.99 -2.02 -6.35
N ASP A 83 -3.21 -2.02 -5.82
CA ASP A 83 -4.18 -3.08 -6.05
C ASP A 83 -5.17 -2.68 -7.16
N TYR A 84 -5.59 -1.41 -7.21
CA TYR A 84 -6.47 -0.93 -8.29
C TYR A 84 -5.71 -0.41 -9.51
N SER A 85 -4.43 -0.06 -9.43
CA SER A 85 -3.62 0.24 -10.63
C SER A 85 -3.37 -1.01 -11.50
N LYS A 86 -3.62 -2.22 -10.96
CA LYS A 86 -3.55 -3.49 -11.72
C LYS A 86 -4.74 -3.76 -12.63
N THR A 87 -5.80 -2.96 -12.60
CA THR A 87 -6.91 -3.10 -13.57
C THR A 87 -6.58 -2.55 -14.96
N SER A 88 -5.41 -1.95 -15.15
CA SER A 88 -4.77 -1.83 -16.46
C SER A 88 -3.98 -3.11 -16.79
N SER A 89 -4.71 -4.14 -17.25
CA SER A 89 -4.22 -5.18 -18.17
C SER A 89 -2.92 -5.92 -17.79
N TYR A 90 -2.86 -6.63 -16.66
CA TYR A 90 -2.10 -7.89 -16.56
C TYR A 90 -2.46 -8.66 -15.28
N SER A 91 -3.25 -9.73 -15.41
CA SER A 91 -3.55 -10.66 -14.32
C SER A 91 -2.29 -11.43 -13.91
N SER A 92 -1.55 -10.93 -12.92
CA SER A 92 -0.50 -11.66 -12.22
C SER A 92 -1.05 -12.27 -10.93
N PRO A 93 -0.87 -13.59 -10.68
CA PRO A 93 -1.31 -14.22 -9.43
C PRO A 93 -0.62 -13.59 -8.22
N SER A 94 -1.41 -13.26 -7.19
CA SER A 94 -0.93 -12.71 -5.92
C SER A 94 -0.19 -13.78 -5.10
N VAL A 95 1.12 -13.59 -4.88
CA VAL A 95 1.86 -14.34 -3.87
C VAL A 95 1.63 -13.65 -2.52
N ARG A 96 0.93 -14.34 -1.61
CA ARG A 96 0.87 -13.97 -0.19
C ARG A 96 2.25 -14.19 0.41
N SER A 97 2.96 -13.12 0.77
CA SER A 97 4.22 -13.23 1.51
C SER A 97 3.94 -13.37 3.01
N SER A 98 3.79 -14.60 3.49
CA SER A 98 4.07 -14.92 4.89
C SER A 98 5.56 -15.18 5.03
N SER A 99 6.23 -14.39 5.87
CA SER A 99 7.63 -14.60 6.23
C SER A 99 7.79 -15.87 7.04
N SER A 100 8.46 -16.88 6.48
CA SER A 100 9.04 -17.99 7.25
C SER A 100 10.36 -18.39 6.62
N TYR A 101 11.44 -18.17 7.34
CA TYR A 101 12.80 -18.60 7.00
C TYR A 101 12.89 -20.12 7.18
N SER A 102 13.18 -20.88 6.13
CA SER A 102 13.98 -22.13 6.25
C SER A 102 14.44 -22.71 4.90
N SER A 103 15.70 -23.13 4.92
CA SER A 103 16.34 -24.22 4.15
C SER A 103 16.41 -24.14 2.62
N GLN A 104 17.65 -23.92 2.16
CA GLN A 104 18.24 -24.33 0.88
C GLN A 104 17.61 -25.62 0.30
N SER A 105 17.05 -25.56 -0.91
CA SER A 105 16.94 -26.72 -1.79
C SER A 105 17.17 -26.29 -3.24
N ASN A 106 18.06 -27.02 -3.93
CA ASN A 106 18.37 -26.85 -5.33
C ASN A 106 17.13 -27.18 -6.18
N SER A 107 16.32 -26.18 -6.51
CA SER A 107 15.22 -26.34 -7.47
C SER A 107 15.39 -25.33 -8.60
N GLY A 108 15.49 -25.85 -9.83
CA GLY A 108 15.51 -25.03 -11.03
C GLY A 108 14.25 -24.17 -11.05
N GLY A 109 14.41 -22.86 -10.90
CA GLY A 109 13.31 -21.90 -10.86
C GLY A 109 12.56 -21.81 -12.18
N SER A 110 11.63 -20.86 -12.29
CA SER A 110 11.00 -20.52 -13.56
C SER A 110 11.64 -19.27 -14.15
N VAL A 111 11.80 -19.24 -15.48
CA VAL A 111 12.33 -18.10 -16.24
C VAL A 111 11.20 -17.50 -17.08
N HIS A 112 10.99 -16.20 -16.92
CA HIS A 112 10.07 -15.44 -17.76
C HIS A 112 10.79 -14.98 -19.03
N VAL A 113 10.24 -15.37 -20.19
CA VAL A 113 10.80 -15.07 -21.52
C VAL A 113 9.93 -14.00 -22.17
N LYS A 114 10.55 -12.87 -22.54
CA LYS A 114 9.89 -11.81 -23.31
C LYS A 114 9.56 -12.31 -24.72
N GLY A 115 8.49 -11.78 -25.30
CA GLY A 115 8.14 -12.05 -26.70
C GLY A 115 9.19 -11.49 -27.65
N TYR A 116 9.42 -12.18 -28.77
CA TYR A 116 10.39 -11.77 -29.79
C TYR A 116 10.02 -12.33 -31.16
N THR A 117 10.54 -11.71 -32.23
CA THR A 117 10.35 -12.19 -33.60
C THR A 117 11.56 -13.03 -34.01
N ARG A 118 11.33 -14.23 -34.54
CA ARG A 118 12.38 -15.09 -35.08
C ARG A 118 12.90 -14.53 -36.42
N LYS A 119 14.07 -14.98 -36.85
CA LYS A 119 14.69 -14.59 -38.14
C LYS A 119 13.85 -14.95 -39.37
N ASP A 120 12.93 -15.90 -39.24
CA ASP A 120 11.97 -16.31 -40.29
C ASP A 120 10.68 -15.46 -40.30
N GLY A 121 10.60 -14.43 -39.44
CA GLY A 121 9.43 -13.55 -39.32
C GLY A 121 8.36 -14.03 -38.33
N THR A 122 8.47 -15.23 -37.77
CA THR A 122 7.47 -15.76 -36.84
C THR A 122 7.54 -15.07 -35.48
N TYR A 123 6.44 -14.47 -35.03
CA TYR A 123 6.35 -13.88 -33.69
C TYR A 123 6.18 -14.94 -32.60
N VAL A 124 6.99 -14.84 -31.54
CA VAL A 124 6.92 -15.68 -30.34
C VAL A 124 6.34 -14.86 -29.20
N ARG A 125 5.21 -15.34 -28.66
CA ARG A 125 4.55 -14.68 -27.52
C ARG A 125 5.37 -14.86 -26.23
N PRO A 126 5.37 -13.86 -25.33
CA PRO A 126 5.97 -13.99 -24.01
C PRO A 126 5.40 -15.21 -23.28
N HIS A 127 6.26 -15.97 -22.61
CA HIS A 127 5.85 -17.17 -21.85
C HIS A 127 6.83 -17.44 -20.71
N THR A 128 6.39 -18.27 -19.76
CA THR A 128 7.23 -18.75 -18.66
C THR A 128 7.68 -20.18 -18.94
N ARG A 129 8.95 -20.49 -18.68
CA ARG A 129 9.53 -21.83 -18.85
C ARG A 129 10.38 -22.24 -17.65
N SER A 130 10.68 -23.52 -17.51
CA SER A 130 11.59 -24.00 -16.45
C SER A 130 13.03 -23.53 -16.68
N ALA A 131 13.73 -23.18 -15.59
CA ALA A 131 15.13 -22.80 -15.63
C ALA A 131 16.00 -24.01 -15.98
N PRO A 132 17.06 -23.82 -16.77
CA PRO A 132 18.04 -24.87 -17.02
C PRO A 132 18.62 -25.42 -15.71
N ARG A 133 18.69 -26.74 -15.59
CA ARG A 133 19.39 -27.40 -14.48
C ARG A 133 20.88 -27.41 -14.75
N ARG A 134 21.71 -27.04 -13.77
CA ARG A 134 23.16 -27.29 -13.84
C ARG A 134 23.39 -28.80 -13.74
N ARG A 135 24.16 -29.34 -14.68
CA ARG A 135 24.69 -30.71 -14.64
C ARG A 135 26.02 -30.71 -13.91
#